data_AF-A0A7C5Y1J3-F1
#
_entry.id   AF-A0A7C5Y1J3-F1
#
_cell.length_a   1.000
_cell.length_b   1.000
_cell.length_c   1.000
_cell.angle_alpha   90.00
_cell.angle_beta   90.00
_cell.angle_gamma   90.00
#
_symmetry.space_group_name_H-M   'P 1'
#
loop_
_entity.id
_entity.type
_entity.pdbx_description
1 polymer ?
#
loop_
_entity_poly.entity_id
_entity_poly.type
_entity_poly.pdbx_seq_one_letter_code
_entity_poly.pdbx_strand_id
1 'polypeptide(L)'
;MTSSKRGISSHIPSFHKLSLPERVRTIRDRGLISTQDYKNLLTGRTVLSLANADSMIENVVGVMGLPVGLGLNFRINGKDYVVPMAVEEPSIVAAVSF
;
A
#
# COMPACT_ATOMS: atom_id res chain seq x y z
N MET A 1 31.75 -14.81 -4.88
CA MET A 1 31.10 -13.51 -5.19
C MET A 1 29.64 -13.59 -4.73
N THR A 2 29.36 -13.12 -3.52
CA THR A 2 28.01 -13.17 -2.94
C THR A 2 27.14 -12.11 -3.62
N SER A 3 26.17 -12.56 -4.41
CA SER A 3 25.11 -11.68 -4.92
C SER A 3 24.31 -11.18 -3.71
N SER A 4 24.66 -9.98 -3.22
CA SER A 4 23.83 -9.26 -2.27
C SER A 4 22.45 -9.09 -2.91
N LYS A 5 21.42 -9.75 -2.37
CA LYS A 5 20.03 -9.49 -2.73
C LYS A 5 19.79 -8.01 -2.46
N ARG A 6 19.85 -7.17 -3.50
CA ARG A 6 19.49 -5.75 -3.40
C ARG A 6 18.08 -5.70 -2.83
N GLY A 7 17.94 -5.05 -1.67
CA GLY A 7 16.64 -4.82 -1.04
C GLY A 7 15.71 -4.05 -1.98
N ILE A 8 14.40 -4.16 -1.74
CA ILE A 8 13.40 -3.42 -2.51
C ILE A 8 13.61 -1.93 -2.27
N SER A 9 13.81 -1.15 -3.34
CA SER A 9 13.97 0.31 -3.19
C SER A 9 12.63 0.99 -2.91
N SER A 10 12.66 1.96 -1.99
CA SER A 10 11.51 2.79 -1.63
C SER A 10 11.25 3.94 -2.61
N HIS A 11 12.20 4.21 -3.52
CA HIS A 11 12.05 5.23 -4.54
C HIS A 11 11.31 4.69 -5.77
N ILE A 12 10.15 5.29 -6.06
CA ILE A 12 9.32 4.98 -7.23
C ILE A 12 9.08 6.28 -8.01
N PRO A 13 9.84 6.53 -9.10
CA PRO A 13 9.76 7.77 -9.85
C PRO A 13 8.33 8.05 -10.34
N SER A 14 7.88 9.30 -10.17
CA SER A 14 6.58 9.77 -10.69
C SER A 14 5.37 8.93 -10.28
N PHE A 15 5.41 8.22 -9.15
CA PHE A 15 4.33 7.32 -8.70
C PHE A 15 2.96 8.01 -8.59
N HIS A 16 2.93 9.27 -8.15
CA HIS A 16 1.71 10.07 -8.06
C HIS A 16 1.06 10.35 -9.43
N LYS A 17 1.83 10.34 -10.52
CA LYS A 17 1.34 10.55 -11.89
C LYS A 17 0.71 9.30 -12.51
N LEU A 18 0.99 8.12 -11.97
CA LEU A 18 0.43 6.86 -12.45
C LEU A 18 -1.05 6.76 -12.14
N SER A 19 -1.82 6.11 -13.02
CA SER A 19 -3.19 5.67 -12.72
C SER A 19 -3.21 4.61 -11.62
N LEU A 20 -4.36 4.39 -10.97
CA LEU A 20 -4.47 3.37 -9.92
C LEU A 20 -4.06 1.96 -10.39
N PRO A 21 -4.49 1.46 -11.57
CA PRO A 21 -4.02 0.16 -12.06
C PRO A 21 -2.50 0.09 -12.29
N GLU A 22 -1.90 1.18 -12.77
CA GLU A 22 -0.45 1.27 -12.95
C GLU A 22 0.30 1.29 -11.62
N ARG A 23 -0.22 2.00 -10.60
CA ARG A 23 0.33 1.99 -9.23
C ARG A 23 0.33 0.57 -8.66
N VAL A 24 -0.81 -0.11 -8.71
CA VAL A 24 -0.99 -1.48 -8.17
C VAL A 24 -0.11 -2.48 -8.93
N ARG A 25 0.05 -2.32 -10.25
CA ARG A 25 0.99 -3.13 -11.05
C ARG A 25 2.45 -2.87 -10.66
N THR A 26 2.82 -1.60 -10.49
CA THR A 26 4.19 -1.19 -10.12
C THR A 26 4.63 -1.79 -8.80
N ILE A 27 3.76 -1.79 -7.78
CA ILE A 27 4.11 -2.36 -6.48
C ILE A 27 4.14 -3.89 -6.48
N ARG A 28 3.30 -4.55 -7.31
CA ARG A 28 3.38 -6.00 -7.56
C ARG A 28 4.71 -6.36 -8.21
N ASP A 29 5.11 -5.67 -9.27
CA ASP A 29 6.36 -5.96 -10.00
C ASP A 29 7.62 -5.76 -9.19
N ARG A 30 7.54 -4.94 -8.14
CA ARG A 30 8.59 -4.76 -7.14
C ARG A 30 8.58 -5.82 -6.04
N GLY A 31 7.61 -6.73 -6.04
CA GLY A 31 7.47 -7.78 -5.03
C GLY A 31 6.97 -7.28 -3.67
N LEU A 32 6.33 -6.10 -3.61
CA LEU A 32 5.80 -5.54 -2.36
C LEU A 32 4.48 -6.19 -1.93
N ILE A 33 3.75 -6.78 -2.88
CA ILE A 33 2.45 -7.41 -2.64
C ILE A 33 2.34 -8.73 -3.43
N SER A 34 1.45 -9.62 -2.99
CA SER A 34 1.22 -10.89 -3.70
C SER A 34 0.35 -10.70 -4.95
N THR A 35 0.31 -11.73 -5.81
CA THR A 35 -0.64 -11.79 -6.94
C THR A 35 -2.10 -11.72 -6.47
N GLN A 36 -2.41 -12.25 -5.28
CA GLN A 36 -3.75 -12.19 -4.74
C GLN A 36 -4.11 -10.76 -4.31
N ASP A 37 -3.19 -10.07 -3.62
CA ASP A 37 -3.38 -8.68 -3.22
C ASP A 37 -3.52 -7.76 -4.43
N TYR A 38 -2.75 -7.99 -5.48
CA TYR A 38 -2.88 -7.29 -6.76
C TYR A 38 -4.30 -7.39 -7.32
N LYS A 39 -4.89 -8.59 -7.35
CA LYS A 39 -6.27 -8.80 -7.79
C LYS A 39 -7.28 -8.13 -6.85
N ASN A 40 -7.09 -8.23 -5.54
CA ASN A 40 -7.98 -7.64 -4.55
C ASN A 40 -8.02 -6.11 -4.67
N LEU A 41 -6.85 -5.47 -4.79
CA LEU A 41 -6.71 -4.01 -4.96
C LEU A 41 -7.36 -3.50 -6.25
N LEU A 42 -7.25 -4.23 -7.36
CA LEU A 42 -7.88 -3.83 -8.62
C LEU A 42 -9.39 -4.01 -8.64
N THR A 43 -9.90 -4.98 -7.87
CA THR A 43 -11.33 -5.32 -7.84
C THR A 43 -12.09 -4.62 -6.72
N GLY A 44 -11.40 -3.80 -5.90
CA GLY A 44 -11.98 -3.18 -4.70
C GLY A 44 -12.34 -4.15 -3.59
N ARG A 45 -11.88 -5.42 -3.67
CA ARG A 45 -12.10 -6.47 -2.67
C ARG A 45 -11.08 -6.36 -1.52
N THR A 46 -10.88 -5.15 -1.02
CA THR A 46 -9.94 -4.81 0.06
C THR A 46 -10.66 -4.46 1.36
N VAL A 47 -11.96 -4.21 1.31
CA VAL A 47 -12.78 -3.93 2.47
C VAL A 47 -13.06 -5.22 3.23
N LEU A 48 -12.96 -5.15 4.56
CA LEU A 48 -13.29 -6.25 5.47
C LEU A 48 -14.73 -6.73 5.23
N SER A 49 -14.96 -8.05 5.24
CA SER A 49 -16.32 -8.60 5.14
C SER A 49 -17.11 -8.32 6.41
N LEU A 50 -18.45 -8.21 6.30
CA LEU A 50 -19.32 -8.04 7.47
C LEU A 50 -19.19 -9.20 8.46
N ALA A 51 -19.05 -10.44 7.98
CA ALA A 51 -18.86 -11.60 8.85
C ALA A 51 -17.55 -11.52 9.66
N ASN A 52 -16.46 -11.09 9.03
CA ASN A 52 -15.20 -10.91 9.75
C ASN A 52 -15.30 -9.73 10.72
N ALA A 53 -15.93 -8.62 10.32
CA ALA A 53 -16.14 -7.47 11.19
C ALA A 53 -16.97 -7.84 12.44
N ASP A 54 -18.08 -8.57 12.26
CA ASP A 54 -18.95 -9.06 13.32
C ASP A 54 -18.23 -9.99 14.31
N SER A 55 -17.22 -10.73 13.82
CA SER A 55 -16.36 -11.54 14.70
C SER A 55 -15.28 -10.74 15.44
N MET A 56 -15.03 -9.49 15.04
CA MET A 56 -13.96 -8.66 15.60
C MET A 56 -14.41 -7.78 16.77
N ILE A 57 -15.64 -7.25 16.74
CA ILE A 57 -16.20 -6.36 17.78
C ILE A 57 -17.71 -6.60 17.93
N GLU A 58 -18.31 -6.12 19.02
CA GLU A 58 -19.75 -6.21 19.26
C GLU A 58 -20.57 -5.16 18.48
N ASN A 59 -21.85 -5.46 18.24
CA ASN A 59 -22.84 -4.54 17.66
C ASN A 59 -22.46 -3.98 16.27
N VAL A 60 -21.82 -4.80 15.43
CA VAL A 60 -21.43 -4.39 14.07
C VAL A 60 -22.66 -4.16 13.20
N VAL A 61 -22.72 -2.98 12.59
CA VAL A 61 -23.74 -2.61 11.59
C VAL A 61 -23.16 -2.27 10.23
N GLY A 62 -21.83 -2.31 10.08
CA GLY A 62 -21.15 -1.96 8.84
C GLY A 62 -19.63 -1.90 8.96
N VAL A 63 -18.97 -1.65 7.83
CA VAL A 63 -17.53 -1.40 7.72
C VAL A 63 -17.33 -0.09 6.97
N MET A 64 -16.49 0.79 7.49
CA MET A 64 -16.08 2.03 6.82
C MET A 64 -14.72 1.84 6.16
N GLY A 65 -14.60 2.22 4.89
CA GLY A 65 -13.33 2.24 4.17
C GLY A 65 -12.60 3.56 4.34
N LEU A 66 -11.26 3.53 4.29
CA LEU A 66 -10.40 4.72 4.29
C LEU A 66 -9.45 4.66 3.07
N PRO A 67 -9.10 5.80 2.42
CA PRO A 67 -8.11 5.78 1.36
C PRO A 67 -6.77 5.23 1.86
N VAL A 68 -6.13 4.38 1.05
CA VAL A 68 -4.81 3.82 1.35
C VAL A 68 -3.81 4.32 0.31
N GLY A 69 -2.79 5.03 0.79
CA GLY A 69 -1.64 5.50 0.02
C GLY A 69 -0.34 4.82 0.45
N LEU A 70 0.75 5.18 -0.21
CA LEU A 70 2.09 4.71 0.10
C LEU A 70 3.01 5.91 0.32
N GLY A 71 3.61 5.99 1.51
CA GLY A 71 4.76 6.83 1.79
C GLY A 71 6.01 6.24 1.14
N LEU A 72 6.63 7.00 0.24
CA LEU A 72 7.81 6.59 -0.51
C LEU A 72 9.07 7.26 0.02
N ASN A 73 10.24 6.83 -0.46
CA ASN A 73 11.54 7.44 -0.16
C ASN A 73 12.03 7.32 1.29
N PHE A 74 11.36 6.53 2.14
CA PHE A 74 11.84 6.27 3.49
C PHE A 74 13.09 5.40 3.45
N ARG A 75 14.13 5.83 4.19
CA ARG A 75 15.34 5.06 4.48
C ARG A 75 15.66 5.13 5.97
N ILE A 76 15.51 4.01 6.67
CA ILE A 76 15.68 3.90 8.12
C ILE A 76 16.89 3.00 8.37
N ASN A 77 17.91 3.51 9.05
CA ASN A 77 19.16 2.79 9.34
C ASN A 77 19.79 2.14 8.09
N GLY A 78 19.79 2.85 6.97
CA GLY A 78 20.36 2.38 5.70
C GLY A 78 19.50 1.38 4.92
N LYS A 79 18.28 1.07 5.39
CA LYS A 79 17.33 0.19 4.71
C LYS A 79 16.12 0.96 4.18
N ASP A 80 15.76 0.71 2.93
CA ASP A 80 14.61 1.32 2.27
C ASP A 80 13.29 0.69 2.73
N TYR A 81 12.26 1.52 2.91
CA TYR A 81 10.90 1.12 3.27
C TYR A 81 9.86 1.83 2.39
N VAL A 82 8.86 1.07 1.94
CA VAL A 82 7.60 1.63 1.43
C VAL A 82 6.58 1.54 2.55
N VAL A 83 6.01 2.65 2.96
CA VAL A 83 5.18 2.74 4.17
C VAL A 83 3.70 2.80 3.77
N PRO A 84 2.85 1.82 4.14
CA PRO A 84 1.41 1.91 3.91
C PRO A 84 0.80 2.96 4.83
N MET A 85 -0.10 3.79 4.30
CA MET A 85 -0.76 4.86 5.03
C MET A 85 -2.26 4.84 4.75
N ALA A 86 -3.10 4.79 5.78
CA ALA A 86 -4.54 4.94 5.66
C ALA A 86 -4.94 6.31 6.22
N VAL A 87 -5.37 7.23 5.35
CA VAL A 87 -5.61 8.64 5.70
C VAL A 87 -6.57 9.29 4.70
N GLU A 88 -7.48 10.14 5.18
CA GLU A 88 -8.42 10.92 4.36
C GLU A 88 -7.91 12.31 4.01
N GLU A 89 -7.01 12.87 4.81
CA GLU A 89 -6.50 14.22 4.65
C GLU A 89 -5.64 14.35 3.37
N PRO A 90 -5.98 15.30 2.46
CA PRO A 90 -5.18 15.57 1.27
C PRO A 90 -3.73 15.96 1.63
N SER A 91 -2.82 15.73 0.68
CA SER A 91 -1.41 16.15 0.76
C SER A 91 -0.53 15.45 1.80
N ILE A 92 -1.06 14.80 2.86
CA ILE A 92 -0.24 14.08 3.86
C ILE A 92 0.73 13.08 3.19
N VAL A 93 0.20 12.17 2.36
CA VAL A 93 1.01 11.15 1.66
C VAL A 93 2.01 11.78 0.70
N ALA A 94 1.64 12.89 0.06
CA ALA A 94 2.52 13.60 -0.87
C ALA A 94 3.68 14.27 -0.13
N ALA A 95 3.40 14.94 0.98
CA ALA A 95 4.38 15.66 1.79
C ALA A 95 5.44 14.72 2.39
N VAL A 96 5.04 13.57 2.92
CA VAL A 96 5.99 12.60 3.49
C VAL A 96 6.81 11.84 2.44
N SER A 97 6.40 11.91 1.18
CA SER A 97 7.07 11.22 0.07
C SER A 97 7.96 12.14 -0.78
N PHE A 98 8.01 13.44 -0.49
CA PHE A 98 8.72 14.43 -1.31
C PHE A 98 10.24 14.35 -1.15
#